data_AF-A0A0D2AER3-F1
#
_entry.id   AF-A0A0D2AER3-F1
#
_cell.length_a   1.000
_cell.length_b   1.000
_cell.length_c   1.000
_cell.angle_alpha   90.00
_cell.angle_beta   90.00
_cell.angle_gamma   90.00
#
_symmetry.space_group_name_H-M   'P 1'
#
loop_
_entity.id
_entity.type
_entity.pdbx_description
1 polymer ?
#
loop_
_entity_poly.entity_id
_entity_poly.type
_entity_poly.pdbx_seq_one_letter_code
_entity_poly.pdbx_strand_id
1 'polypeptide(L)'
;MPHEAALLSLFLSFSLIPRSSAFPFSRHTGNNGFRPDCAWQPDCDAQAFTPPWLTRTATAWEDITLSSVEAITTTTYPEALTTSFEPETTTYSLPITTSSSETIVTTSSVALTSSSFTTTYSEPITTSPSVPLTSSSFEATTTTTYSEPVTTSPTVPLTTLSFETLTTASVEASTTISSGGASATGLPLSIDSQGDGVNVYLTGIDANGLLVLLQPDGQWYYPSSGISSSVPTVIPADQITIPVPGSGQSTNLTMPTNVSGGRIWLAQGSLQFSVVLAATGPALVEPSISGPAENATTWGFVEFTYTADGIIYADTTYVDFVSMNLKITLTGTDIGTQTTPGLQPNAIQSLCADLASQASTDGYPWNELCVADANGRPYHVLAPADYIDRTPDAFADYWTSYVDQVWSTYSGQPLIINSQSGQVGNISCTVGGDLLTCTADSGSSGTFAKPSATDIFSCSTGPFVLDSSATDVQAAVVPRLCAAFNRSTLLLDGGNVQPDGVSSSSYYGAQTTNWYSKLVHQLEVNGRGYAFPYDDVTPDNEMSENMSGTIVSTDPKSLIITISS
;
A
#
# COMPACT_ATOMS: atom_id res chain seq x y z
N MET A 1 16.76 9.97 -16.75
CA MET A 1 15.56 9.14 -16.52
C MET A 1 15.24 9.06 -15.02
N PRO A 2 14.70 10.12 -14.37
CA PRO A 2 14.17 10.03 -13.00
C PRO A 2 12.65 10.23 -12.90
N HIS A 3 11.95 10.46 -14.02
CA HIS A 3 10.54 10.87 -14.03
C HIS A 3 9.51 9.76 -13.74
N GLU A 4 9.90 8.48 -13.77
CA GLU A 4 8.98 7.35 -13.49
C GLU A 4 8.96 6.94 -12.01
N ALA A 5 10.00 7.26 -11.22
CA ALA A 5 10.04 6.91 -9.80
C ALA A 5 8.98 7.65 -8.96
N ALA A 6 8.70 8.91 -9.28
CA ALA A 6 7.72 9.72 -8.55
C ALA A 6 6.25 9.34 -8.84
N LEU A 7 5.96 8.84 -10.05
CA LEU A 7 4.64 8.31 -10.41
C LEU A 7 4.40 6.91 -9.83
N LEU A 8 5.47 6.11 -9.63
CA LEU A 8 5.36 4.75 -9.09
C LEU A 8 5.32 4.69 -7.56
N SER A 9 5.97 5.61 -6.83
CA SER A 9 5.70 5.80 -5.39
C SER A 9 4.23 6.11 -5.13
N LEU A 10 3.55 6.80 -6.05
CA LEU A 10 2.11 7.01 -5.99
C LEU A 10 1.34 5.67 -6.10
N PHE A 11 1.76 4.74 -6.96
CA PHE A 11 1.12 3.42 -7.12
C PHE A 11 1.35 2.47 -5.92
N LEU A 12 2.54 2.49 -5.30
CA LEU A 12 2.80 1.78 -4.04
C LEU A 12 1.97 2.39 -2.90
N SER A 13 1.90 3.73 -2.82
CA SER A 13 1.06 4.44 -1.85
C SER A 13 -0.43 4.16 -2.04
N PHE A 14 -0.93 4.01 -3.28
CA PHE A 14 -2.34 3.64 -3.53
C PHE A 14 -2.70 2.23 -3.07
N SER A 15 -1.71 1.33 -2.92
CA SER A 15 -1.89 0.00 -2.31
C SER A 15 -1.84 0.04 -0.78
N LEU A 16 -1.26 1.11 -0.22
CA LEU A 16 -1.14 1.40 1.23
C LEU A 16 -2.30 2.24 1.79
N ILE A 17 -3.24 2.68 0.96
CA ILE A 17 -4.45 3.34 1.45
C ILE A 17 -5.40 2.26 1.97
N PRO A 18 -5.72 2.19 3.28
CA PRO A 18 -6.72 1.27 3.77
C PRO A 18 -8.03 1.57 3.03
N ARG A 19 -8.47 0.63 2.19
CA ARG A 19 -9.85 0.65 1.72
C ARG A 19 -10.71 0.38 2.94
N SER A 20 -11.29 1.46 3.47
CA SER A 20 -12.23 1.46 4.59
C SER A 20 -13.05 0.16 4.61
N SER A 21 -12.87 -0.59 5.67
CA SER A 21 -13.67 -1.75 5.99
C SER A 21 -15.15 -1.36 6.07
N ALA A 22 -16.01 -2.30 5.69
CA ALA A 22 -17.43 -2.11 5.49
C ALA A 22 -18.13 -1.40 6.67
N PHE A 23 -18.98 -0.42 6.32
CA PHE A 23 -19.94 0.28 7.19
C PHE A 23 -20.50 -0.56 8.35
N PRO A 24 -20.39 -0.11 9.61
CA PRO A 24 -21.28 -0.58 10.65
C PRO A 24 -22.64 0.12 10.52
N PHE A 25 -23.68 -0.68 10.25
CA PHE A 25 -25.09 -0.28 10.30
C PHE A 25 -25.45 0.22 11.71
N SER A 26 -25.71 1.51 11.86
CA SER A 26 -26.47 2.04 13.00
C SER A 26 -27.90 2.37 12.57
N ARG A 27 -28.88 1.67 13.17
CA ARG A 27 -30.30 2.00 13.04
C ARG A 27 -30.58 3.31 13.79
N HIS A 28 -30.92 4.36 13.06
CA HIS A 28 -31.71 5.46 13.59
C HIS A 28 -33.03 5.56 12.83
N THR A 29 -34.09 5.15 13.50
CA THR A 29 -35.46 5.47 13.15
C THR A 29 -35.73 6.93 13.49
N GLY A 30 -35.74 7.80 12.49
CA GLY A 30 -36.16 9.19 12.60
C GLY A 30 -37.20 9.49 11.53
N ASN A 31 -38.48 9.26 11.85
CA ASN A 31 -39.60 9.74 11.05
C ASN A 31 -40.06 11.08 11.65
N ASN A 32 -39.97 12.15 10.86
CA ASN A 32 -41.04 13.13 10.62
C ASN A 32 -40.43 14.41 10.02
N GLY A 33 -40.84 14.70 8.79
CA GLY A 33 -40.47 15.93 8.08
C GLY A 33 -41.27 17.14 8.55
N PHE A 34 -40.78 18.33 8.15
CA PHE A 34 -41.54 19.44 7.55
C PHE A 34 -40.53 20.55 7.21
N ARG A 35 -40.55 21.03 5.95
CA ARG A 35 -39.98 22.32 5.47
C ARG A 35 -41.15 23.35 5.36
N PRO A 36 -40.99 24.66 5.03
CA PRO A 36 -39.79 25.45 4.67
C PRO A 36 -39.72 26.89 5.29
N ASP A 37 -38.66 27.64 4.89
CA ASP A 37 -38.50 29.11 4.76
C ASP A 37 -38.36 30.04 5.98
N CYS A 38 -37.19 30.70 6.09
CA CYS A 38 -37.03 32.17 6.03
C CYS A 38 -35.55 32.61 6.11
N ALA A 39 -35.24 33.73 5.47
CA ALA A 39 -33.91 34.31 5.26
C ALA A 39 -33.73 35.65 6.02
N TRP A 40 -32.46 36.08 6.17
CA TRP A 40 -31.96 37.44 6.51
C TRP A 40 -32.02 37.98 7.97
N GLN A 41 -30.85 37.93 8.64
CA GLN A 41 -30.16 39.01 9.41
C GLN A 41 -30.71 39.49 10.79
N PRO A 42 -29.96 40.33 11.58
CA PRO A 42 -29.19 39.98 12.79
C PRO A 42 -29.73 40.60 14.12
N ASP A 43 -28.97 40.39 15.21
CA ASP A 43 -29.03 41.04 16.54
C ASP A 43 -30.12 40.59 17.55
N CYS A 44 -29.67 39.96 18.64
CA CYS A 44 -30.23 40.16 19.98
C CYS A 44 -29.18 39.83 21.05
N ASP A 45 -28.68 40.89 21.67
CA ASP A 45 -27.82 40.91 22.84
C ASP A 45 -28.60 40.64 24.14
N ALA A 46 -27.85 40.13 25.13
CA ALA A 46 -28.01 40.30 26.58
C ALA A 46 -29.18 39.58 27.30
N GLN A 47 -28.87 38.71 28.27
CA GLN A 47 -28.66 39.12 29.67
C GLN A 47 -28.28 37.93 30.58
N ALA A 48 -27.42 38.25 31.55
CA ALA A 48 -26.78 37.40 32.54
C ALA A 48 -27.74 36.73 33.54
N PHE A 49 -27.29 35.65 34.19
CA PHE A 49 -27.34 35.47 35.66
C PHE A 49 -26.44 34.27 36.08
N THR A 50 -25.54 34.51 37.04
CA THR A 50 -24.75 33.51 37.76
C THR A 50 -25.19 33.49 39.26
N PRO A 51 -24.63 32.66 40.17
CA PRO A 51 -25.27 31.48 40.78
C PRO A 51 -25.40 31.61 42.32
N PRO A 52 -25.72 30.52 43.05
CA PRO A 52 -24.83 30.21 44.19
C PRO A 52 -24.60 28.71 44.52
N TRP A 53 -23.32 28.41 44.78
CA TRP A 53 -22.71 27.59 45.85
C TRP A 53 -23.44 26.37 46.48
N LEU A 54 -22.79 25.19 46.50
CA LEU A 54 -22.05 24.69 47.67
C LEU A 54 -21.21 23.42 47.37
N THR A 55 -20.09 23.34 48.07
CA THR A 55 -19.05 22.31 48.14
C THR A 55 -19.47 20.98 48.81
N ARG A 56 -18.88 19.84 48.43
CA ARG A 56 -17.85 19.05 49.19
C ARG A 56 -17.82 17.53 48.83
N THR A 57 -16.62 17.08 48.44
CA THR A 57 -15.88 15.84 48.81
C THR A 57 -16.51 14.43 48.80
N ALA A 58 -15.95 13.60 47.91
CA ALA A 58 -15.14 12.38 48.14
C ALA A 58 -15.76 11.00 48.49
N THR A 59 -15.06 9.99 47.94
CA THR A 59 -14.89 8.56 48.33
C THR A 59 -15.95 7.51 47.95
N ALA A 60 -15.70 6.85 46.81
CA ALA A 60 -15.25 5.46 46.61
C ALA A 60 -15.87 4.24 47.35
N TRP A 61 -15.89 3.13 46.58
CA TRP A 61 -15.87 1.68 46.86
C TRP A 61 -17.15 0.84 46.68
N GLU A 62 -16.98 -0.14 45.78
CA GLU A 62 -17.42 -1.56 45.77
C GLU A 62 -18.81 -2.01 45.26
N ASP A 63 -18.72 -2.70 44.11
CA ASP A 63 -19.15 -4.07 43.80
C ASP A 63 -20.48 -4.61 44.33
N ILE A 64 -21.35 -4.98 43.38
CA ILE A 64 -22.33 -6.06 43.54
C ILE A 64 -22.25 -6.97 42.32
N THR A 65 -21.81 -8.21 42.58
CA THR A 65 -22.01 -9.38 41.73
C THR A 65 -23.42 -9.92 41.93
N LEU A 66 -24.09 -10.35 40.86
CA LEU A 66 -25.20 -11.30 40.93
C LEU A 66 -25.30 -12.14 39.65
N SER A 67 -25.48 -13.43 39.89
CA SER A 67 -25.36 -14.58 39.01
C SER A 67 -26.68 -14.98 38.31
N SER A 68 -26.55 -15.51 37.09
CA SER A 68 -27.27 -16.63 36.44
C SER A 68 -28.79 -16.82 36.64
N VAL A 69 -29.57 -16.92 35.54
CA VAL A 69 -30.59 -17.97 35.30
C VAL A 69 -30.77 -18.23 33.79
N GLU A 70 -31.05 -19.49 33.46
CA GLU A 70 -31.15 -20.21 32.19
C GLU A 70 -32.20 -19.78 31.14
N ALA A 71 -32.00 -20.39 29.96
CA ALA A 71 -32.75 -20.32 28.73
C ALA A 71 -34.19 -20.86 28.78
N ILE A 72 -35.06 -20.26 27.95
CA ILE A 72 -36.33 -20.84 27.50
C ILE A 72 -36.40 -20.70 25.98
N THR A 73 -36.50 -21.85 25.31
CA THR A 73 -36.79 -22.02 23.88
C THR A 73 -38.29 -21.89 23.63
N THR A 74 -38.68 -21.08 22.64
CA THR A 74 -40.03 -21.12 22.04
C THR A 74 -39.91 -21.01 20.52
N THR A 75 -40.29 -22.10 19.86
CA THR A 75 -40.43 -22.21 18.40
C THR A 75 -41.85 -21.78 18.02
N THR A 76 -41.98 -20.87 17.07
CA THR A 76 -43.28 -20.54 16.45
C THR A 76 -43.08 -20.32 14.95
N TYR A 77 -43.75 -21.14 14.15
CA TYR A 77 -43.93 -20.97 12.71
C TYR A 77 -44.85 -19.76 12.43
N PRO A 78 -44.73 -19.15 11.25
CA PRO A 78 -45.93 -18.66 10.58
C PRO A 78 -46.12 -19.24 9.17
N GLU A 79 -47.39 -19.47 8.89
CA GLU A 79 -47.98 -19.95 7.64
C GLU A 79 -47.83 -18.97 6.48
N ALA A 80 -47.89 -19.54 5.28
CA ALA A 80 -47.89 -18.85 4.01
C ALA A 80 -49.16 -18.01 3.80
N LEU A 81 -48.99 -16.77 3.36
CA LEU A 81 -50.03 -15.94 2.77
C LEU A 81 -49.66 -15.64 1.32
N THR A 82 -50.51 -16.11 0.42
CA THR A 82 -50.50 -15.85 -1.01
C THR A 82 -51.18 -14.51 -1.28
N THR A 83 -50.50 -13.61 -1.99
CA THR A 83 -51.11 -12.41 -2.58
C THR A 83 -50.70 -12.30 -4.05
N SER A 84 -51.71 -12.41 -4.90
CA SER A 84 -51.65 -12.14 -6.34
C SER A 84 -51.64 -10.63 -6.58
N PHE A 85 -50.74 -10.15 -7.43
CA PHE A 85 -50.83 -8.81 -8.00
C PHE A 85 -50.86 -8.91 -9.53
N GLU A 86 -51.94 -8.40 -10.12
CA GLU A 86 -52.04 -8.05 -11.54
C GLU A 86 -51.11 -6.86 -11.85
N PRO A 87 -50.45 -6.81 -13.01
CA PRO A 87 -49.79 -5.59 -13.47
C PRO A 87 -50.76 -4.72 -14.28
N GLU A 88 -51.01 -3.49 -13.82
CA GLU A 88 -51.56 -2.42 -14.67
C GLU A 88 -50.49 -1.94 -15.66
N THR A 89 -50.79 -2.10 -16.95
CA THR A 89 -50.08 -1.52 -18.09
C THR A 89 -50.43 -0.04 -18.26
N THR A 90 -49.42 0.84 -18.39
CA THR A 90 -49.58 2.12 -19.08
C THR A 90 -48.62 2.18 -20.27
N THR A 91 -49.20 2.41 -21.44
CA THR A 91 -48.58 2.39 -22.77
C THR A 91 -48.12 3.79 -23.20
N TYR A 92 -46.95 3.89 -23.83
CA TYR A 92 -46.66 4.94 -24.82
C TYR A 92 -46.18 4.27 -26.12
N SER A 93 -46.77 4.66 -27.25
CA SER A 93 -46.54 4.10 -28.61
C SER A 93 -45.55 4.99 -29.39
N LEU A 94 -44.42 4.44 -29.87
CA LEU A 94 -44.07 4.05 -31.28
C LEU A 94 -43.68 5.19 -32.24
N PRO A 95 -42.69 5.01 -33.17
CA PRO A 95 -42.66 3.91 -34.15
C PRO A 95 -41.34 3.15 -34.38
N ILE A 96 -41.52 1.94 -34.95
CA ILE A 96 -40.58 0.88 -35.35
C ILE A 96 -40.36 0.89 -36.88
N THR A 97 -39.19 0.42 -37.33
CA THR A 97 -38.98 -0.44 -38.54
C THR A 97 -37.73 -1.31 -38.31
N THR A 98 -37.83 -2.59 -37.90
CA THR A 98 -37.72 -3.89 -38.65
C THR A 98 -36.42 -4.09 -39.46
N SER A 99 -35.72 -5.24 -39.52
CA SER A 99 -36.13 -6.66 -39.49
C SER A 99 -34.99 -7.69 -39.25
N SER A 100 -35.29 -8.72 -38.45
CA SER A 100 -34.99 -10.18 -38.56
C SER A 100 -33.72 -10.75 -39.24
N SER A 101 -33.07 -11.73 -38.59
CA SER A 101 -33.30 -13.18 -38.85
C SER A 101 -32.49 -14.09 -37.90
N GLU A 102 -33.15 -15.11 -37.34
CA GLU A 102 -32.57 -16.23 -36.59
C GLU A 102 -32.09 -17.36 -37.52
N THR A 103 -31.17 -18.21 -37.04
CA THR A 103 -31.29 -19.67 -37.21
C THR A 103 -30.53 -20.43 -36.12
N ILE A 104 -31.17 -21.45 -35.53
CA ILE A 104 -30.59 -22.48 -34.63
C ILE A 104 -30.40 -23.76 -35.44
N VAL A 105 -29.25 -24.46 -35.31
CA VAL A 105 -29.12 -25.92 -35.52
C VAL A 105 -28.02 -26.52 -34.62
N THR A 106 -28.35 -27.62 -33.95
CA THR A 106 -27.44 -28.56 -33.23
C THR A 106 -27.05 -29.77 -34.11
N THR A 107 -25.79 -30.23 -34.07
CA THR A 107 -25.27 -31.62 -33.82
C THR A 107 -23.91 -31.96 -34.49
N SER A 108 -23.03 -32.57 -33.68
CA SER A 108 -22.05 -33.67 -33.90
C SER A 108 -20.91 -33.67 -34.94
N SER A 109 -19.69 -33.83 -34.39
CA SER A 109 -18.56 -34.74 -34.73
C SER A 109 -17.83 -34.74 -36.09
N VAL A 110 -16.49 -34.85 -35.94
CA VAL A 110 -15.42 -35.33 -36.84
C VAL A 110 -14.64 -34.27 -37.65
N ALA A 111 -13.32 -34.41 -37.55
CA ALA A 111 -12.24 -33.60 -38.09
C ALA A 111 -12.20 -33.56 -39.63
N LEU A 112 -11.67 -32.46 -40.18
CA LEU A 112 -10.75 -32.44 -41.33
C LEU A 112 -10.09 -31.05 -41.47
N THR A 113 -8.95 -31.09 -42.17
CA THR A 113 -7.83 -30.17 -42.29
C THR A 113 -8.05 -28.88 -43.11
N SER A 114 -7.22 -27.88 -42.79
CA SER A 114 -6.60 -26.85 -43.67
C SER A 114 -7.50 -26.00 -44.57
N SER A 115 -7.47 -24.69 -44.38
CA SER A 115 -6.92 -23.73 -45.37
C SER A 115 -7.07 -22.28 -44.88
N SER A 116 -6.02 -21.51 -45.19
CA SER A 116 -5.85 -20.08 -45.01
C SER A 116 -6.83 -19.24 -45.83
N PHE A 117 -7.30 -18.12 -45.27
CA PHE A 117 -7.83 -16.98 -46.02
C PHE A 117 -7.07 -15.71 -45.66
N THR A 118 -6.35 -15.17 -46.64
CA THR A 118 -5.79 -13.82 -46.67
C THR A 118 -6.65 -13.00 -47.63
N THR A 119 -7.03 -11.78 -47.24
CA THR A 119 -7.70 -10.82 -48.13
C THR A 119 -6.67 -9.76 -48.52
N THR A 120 -6.37 -9.66 -49.82
CA THR A 120 -5.47 -8.66 -50.42
C THR A 120 -6.30 -7.73 -51.31
N TYR A 121 -6.00 -6.42 -51.25
CA TYR A 121 -6.35 -5.45 -52.30
C TYR A 121 -5.07 -5.06 -53.07
N SER A 122 -5.18 -5.05 -54.40
CA SER A 122 -4.12 -4.88 -55.43
C SER A 122 -3.95 -3.40 -55.85
N GLU A 123 -2.72 -2.84 -55.96
CA GLU A 123 -1.84 -2.64 -57.15
C GLU A 123 -2.10 -1.32 -57.97
N PRO A 124 -1.11 -0.70 -58.71
CA PRO A 124 -0.11 -1.36 -59.59
C PRO A 124 1.32 -0.78 -59.85
N ILE A 125 2.28 -1.73 -59.97
CA ILE A 125 3.22 -2.06 -61.10
C ILE A 125 4.34 -1.08 -61.57
N THR A 126 5.63 -1.54 -61.55
CA THR A 126 6.52 -1.78 -62.74
C THR A 126 7.92 -2.41 -62.44
N THR A 127 8.11 -3.66 -62.92
CA THR A 127 9.27 -4.31 -63.63
C THR A 127 10.72 -4.46 -63.09
N SER A 128 11.08 -5.72 -62.70
CA SER A 128 12.18 -6.70 -63.07
C SER A 128 13.54 -6.28 -63.71
N PRO A 129 14.61 -7.14 -63.82
CA PRO A 129 14.88 -8.52 -63.31
C PRO A 129 16.27 -8.69 -62.60
N SER A 130 16.61 -9.74 -61.82
CA SER A 130 17.26 -11.01 -62.24
C SER A 130 17.84 -11.78 -61.02
N VAL A 131 18.00 -13.10 -61.16
CA VAL A 131 18.27 -14.21 -60.20
C VAL A 131 19.80 -14.57 -60.14
N PRO A 132 20.39 -15.54 -59.38
CA PRO A 132 20.14 -16.24 -58.08
C PRO A 132 21.37 -16.28 -57.09
N LEU A 133 21.21 -16.99 -55.94
CA LEU A 133 22.15 -17.88 -55.21
C LEU A 133 22.67 -17.47 -53.79
N THR A 134 22.21 -18.27 -52.82
CA THR A 134 22.93 -18.96 -51.73
C THR A 134 23.99 -18.26 -50.86
N SER A 135 23.80 -18.46 -49.55
CA SER A 135 24.77 -18.86 -48.51
C SER A 135 25.23 -17.83 -47.47
N SER A 136 25.15 -18.32 -46.21
CA SER A 136 25.99 -18.07 -45.04
C SER A 136 26.16 -16.65 -44.49
N SER A 137 25.66 -16.50 -43.26
CA SER A 137 26.32 -15.92 -42.07
C SER A 137 27.55 -15.04 -42.29
N PHE A 138 27.49 -13.79 -41.81
CA PHE A 138 28.48 -13.19 -40.91
C PHE A 138 27.88 -11.91 -40.29
N GLU A 139 28.11 -11.73 -38.99
CA GLU A 139 27.90 -10.48 -38.26
C GLU A 139 28.78 -9.36 -38.83
N ALA A 140 28.20 -8.16 -38.94
CA ALA A 140 28.96 -6.93 -39.11
C ALA A 140 28.37 -5.87 -38.17
N THR A 141 29.06 -5.66 -37.04
CA THR A 141 28.86 -4.54 -36.12
C THR A 141 29.14 -3.22 -36.84
N THR A 142 28.16 -2.32 -36.89
CA THR A 142 28.38 -0.93 -37.32
C THR A 142 28.07 0.00 -36.15
N THR A 143 29.14 0.53 -35.55
CA THR A 143 29.09 1.61 -34.55
C THR A 143 28.78 2.92 -35.27
N THR A 144 27.70 3.59 -34.88
CA THR A 144 27.41 4.97 -35.31
C THR A 144 27.74 5.91 -34.17
N THR A 145 28.80 6.69 -34.35
CA THR A 145 29.23 7.76 -33.44
C THR A 145 28.42 9.02 -33.73
N TYR A 146 27.74 9.56 -32.72
CA TYR A 146 27.26 10.95 -32.73
C TYR A 146 28.20 11.79 -31.86
N SER A 147 28.73 12.85 -32.47
CA SER A 147 29.57 13.87 -31.83
C SER A 147 28.76 15.14 -31.68
N GLU A 148 28.86 15.83 -30.53
CA GLU A 148 28.70 17.27 -30.37
C GLU A 148 29.43 17.76 -29.09
N PRO A 149 29.82 19.04 -28.99
CA PRO A 149 31.12 19.43 -28.46
C PRO A 149 31.11 19.89 -26.99
N VAL A 150 32.19 19.63 -26.25
CA VAL A 150 32.46 20.27 -24.96
C VAL A 150 33.79 21.03 -25.01
N THR A 151 33.70 22.30 -24.63
CA THR A 151 34.75 23.30 -24.45
C THR A 151 35.79 22.92 -23.39
N THR A 152 37.07 23.11 -23.74
CA THR A 152 38.31 23.05 -22.92
C THR A 152 38.32 24.11 -21.80
N SER A 153 38.88 23.97 -20.58
CA SER A 153 40.26 23.65 -20.13
C SER A 153 40.35 24.02 -18.60
N PRO A 154 41.46 23.88 -17.82
CA PRO A 154 42.60 22.94 -17.85
C PRO A 154 43.11 22.42 -16.45
N THR A 155 44.04 21.43 -16.49
CA THR A 155 45.28 21.24 -15.63
C THR A 155 45.17 20.75 -14.16
N VAL A 156 45.93 19.80 -13.56
CA VAL A 156 47.17 18.99 -13.80
C VAL A 156 47.17 17.72 -12.84
N PRO A 157 48.23 16.88 -12.69
CA PRO A 157 48.42 15.53 -13.27
C PRO A 157 48.24 14.33 -12.30
N LEU A 158 48.11 13.13 -12.88
CA LEU A 158 48.17 11.84 -12.20
C LEU A 158 49.62 11.33 -12.12
N THR A 159 50.09 11.01 -10.92
CA THR A 159 51.35 10.28 -10.67
C THR A 159 51.20 8.79 -10.91
N THR A 160 52.03 8.25 -11.80
CA THR A 160 52.27 6.82 -12.04
C THR A 160 53.15 6.20 -10.95
N LEU A 161 52.73 5.06 -10.40
CA LEU A 161 53.63 4.10 -9.76
C LEU A 161 53.31 2.69 -10.29
N SER A 162 54.35 2.06 -10.83
CA SER A 162 54.50 0.64 -11.16
C SER A 162 55.19 -0.06 -9.97
N PHE A 163 55.26 -1.37 -9.72
CA PHE A 163 54.93 -2.67 -10.33
C PHE A 163 54.46 -3.59 -9.15
N GLU A 164 53.83 -4.75 -9.34
CA GLU A 164 54.53 -6.05 -9.43
C GLU A 164 53.56 -7.17 -9.82
N THR A 165 54.10 -8.16 -10.54
CA THR A 165 53.42 -9.35 -11.04
C THR A 165 53.71 -10.53 -10.11
N LEU A 166 52.69 -11.32 -9.79
CA LEU A 166 52.84 -12.68 -9.26
C LEU A 166 51.73 -13.58 -9.81
N THR A 167 52.18 -14.58 -10.55
CA THR A 167 51.51 -15.82 -11.02
C THR A 167 50.97 -16.62 -9.82
N THR A 168 49.92 -17.46 -9.84
CA THR A 168 49.32 -18.38 -10.83
C THR A 168 48.11 -19.04 -10.16
N ALA A 169 47.04 -19.35 -10.88
CA ALA A 169 46.32 -20.65 -10.86
C ALA A 169 45.03 -20.55 -11.67
N SER A 170 45.03 -21.17 -12.84
CA SER A 170 43.89 -21.37 -13.73
C SER A 170 42.97 -22.47 -13.19
N VAL A 171 41.70 -22.15 -12.95
CA VAL A 171 40.60 -23.11 -12.97
C VAL A 171 39.60 -22.60 -13.99
N GLU A 172 39.39 -23.39 -15.04
CA GLU A 172 38.45 -23.13 -16.12
C GLU A 172 37.01 -23.15 -15.56
N ALA A 173 36.31 -22.02 -15.67
CA ALA A 173 34.85 -21.98 -15.67
C ALA A 173 34.43 -21.44 -17.04
N SER A 174 33.79 -22.30 -17.82
CA SER A 174 33.28 -21.99 -19.16
C SER A 174 32.19 -20.91 -19.07
N THR A 175 32.53 -19.69 -19.47
CA THR A 175 31.58 -18.59 -19.63
C THR A 175 30.88 -18.72 -20.98
N THR A 176 29.63 -19.17 -20.96
CA THR A 176 28.68 -18.86 -22.02
C THR A 176 28.04 -17.53 -21.69
N ILE A 177 28.45 -16.47 -22.39
CA ILE A 177 27.76 -15.19 -22.37
C ILE A 177 26.49 -15.37 -23.20
N SER A 178 25.35 -15.50 -22.52
CA SER A 178 24.04 -15.27 -23.10
C SER A 178 23.55 -13.92 -22.59
N SER A 179 23.27 -13.00 -23.50
CA SER A 179 22.45 -11.83 -23.24
C SER A 179 21.02 -12.30 -22.94
N GLY A 180 20.76 -12.63 -21.68
CA GLY A 180 19.44 -13.05 -21.21
C GLY A 180 18.55 -11.83 -21.00
N GLY A 181 17.69 -11.54 -21.97
CA GLY A 181 16.43 -10.86 -21.68
C GLY A 181 15.66 -11.64 -20.61
N ALA A 182 14.80 -10.96 -19.86
CA ALA A 182 13.93 -11.52 -18.84
C ALA A 182 13.44 -12.94 -19.24
N SER A 183 13.74 -13.91 -18.38
CA SER A 183 13.41 -15.31 -18.67
C SER A 183 11.91 -15.45 -18.87
N ALA A 184 11.50 -16.20 -19.90
CA ALA A 184 10.12 -16.60 -20.17
C ALA A 184 9.53 -17.54 -19.09
N THR A 185 10.02 -17.48 -17.85
CA THR A 185 9.79 -18.44 -16.76
C THR A 185 9.45 -17.80 -15.40
N GLY A 186 9.08 -16.52 -15.35
CA GLY A 186 8.70 -15.84 -14.09
C GLY A 186 9.88 -15.51 -13.16
N LEU A 187 9.59 -14.79 -12.07
CA LEU A 187 10.59 -14.41 -11.05
C LEU A 187 10.70 -15.52 -9.97
N PRO A 188 11.89 -16.11 -9.74
CA PRO A 188 12.10 -17.04 -8.63
C PRO A 188 11.86 -16.40 -7.26
N LEU A 189 11.10 -17.11 -6.42
CA LEU A 189 10.77 -16.74 -5.05
C LEU A 189 11.18 -17.88 -4.11
N SER A 190 11.83 -17.58 -2.98
CA SER A 190 12.08 -18.55 -1.92
C SER A 190 11.52 -18.07 -0.59
N ILE A 191 10.92 -18.98 0.17
CA ILE A 191 10.50 -18.74 1.56
C ILE A 191 11.35 -19.58 2.48
N ASP A 192 12.11 -18.91 3.34
CA ASP A 192 12.99 -19.52 4.32
C ASP A 192 12.38 -19.32 5.71
N SER A 193 11.95 -20.42 6.35
CA SER A 193 11.42 -20.40 7.71
C SER A 193 12.35 -21.14 8.67
N GLN A 194 12.60 -20.53 9.82
CA GLN A 194 13.26 -21.21 10.95
C GLN A 194 12.25 -21.90 11.88
N GLY A 195 10.95 -21.66 11.71
CA GLY A 195 9.86 -22.25 12.49
C GLY A 195 9.03 -23.26 11.70
N ASP A 196 8.44 -24.22 12.40
CA ASP A 196 7.50 -25.20 11.84
C ASP A 196 6.08 -24.63 11.73
N GLY A 197 5.26 -25.18 10.83
CA GLY A 197 3.83 -24.89 10.77
C GLY A 197 3.50 -23.51 10.17
N VAL A 198 4.39 -22.97 9.35
CA VAL A 198 4.17 -21.74 8.58
C VAL A 198 3.51 -22.08 7.25
N ASN A 199 2.55 -21.26 6.82
CA ASN A 199 2.02 -21.27 5.46
C ASN A 199 2.31 -19.94 4.77
N VAL A 200 2.58 -19.99 3.47
CA VAL A 200 2.70 -18.83 2.60
C VAL A 200 1.50 -18.72 1.67
N TYR A 201 1.10 -17.49 1.38
CA TYR A 201 0.07 -17.12 0.40
C TYR A 201 0.61 -15.97 -0.43
N LEU A 202 0.24 -15.90 -1.71
CA LEU A 202 0.61 -14.78 -2.57
C LEU A 202 -0.64 -14.27 -3.26
N THR A 203 -0.89 -12.97 -3.16
CA THR A 203 -2.03 -12.29 -3.78
C THR A 203 -1.55 -11.12 -4.63
N GLY A 204 -2.34 -10.70 -5.61
CA GLY A 204 -2.11 -9.44 -6.33
C GLY A 204 -3.03 -9.27 -7.52
N ILE A 205 -2.70 -8.32 -8.39
CA ILE A 205 -3.45 -8.01 -9.60
C ILE A 205 -2.59 -8.34 -10.83
N ASP A 206 -3.14 -9.12 -11.75
CA ASP A 206 -2.44 -9.50 -12.99
C ASP A 206 -2.44 -8.37 -14.03
N ALA A 207 -1.77 -8.61 -15.17
CA ALA A 207 -1.67 -7.65 -16.27
C ALA A 207 -3.02 -7.21 -16.87
N ASN A 208 -4.10 -7.97 -16.64
CA ASN A 208 -5.45 -7.66 -17.12
C ASN A 208 -6.31 -6.94 -16.06
N GLY A 209 -5.74 -6.64 -14.89
CA GLY A 209 -6.48 -6.02 -13.79
C GLY A 209 -7.32 -7.02 -12.98
N LEU A 210 -7.05 -8.33 -13.09
CA LEU A 210 -7.80 -9.37 -12.38
C LEU A 210 -7.06 -9.78 -11.10
N LEU A 211 -7.83 -10.04 -10.04
CA LEU A 211 -7.32 -10.63 -8.80
C LEU A 211 -6.76 -12.04 -9.06
N VAL A 212 -5.52 -12.25 -8.63
CA VAL A 212 -4.84 -13.55 -8.67
C VAL A 212 -4.32 -13.95 -7.29
N LEU A 213 -4.35 -15.26 -7.03
CA LEU A 213 -3.70 -15.87 -5.87
C LEU A 213 -2.82 -17.03 -6.33
N LEU A 214 -1.66 -17.26 -5.72
CA LEU A 214 -0.79 -18.36 -6.13
C LEU A 214 -1.29 -19.70 -5.57
N GLN A 215 -1.41 -20.71 -6.44
CA GLN A 215 -1.75 -22.08 -6.05
C GLN A 215 -0.49 -22.87 -5.67
N PRO A 216 -0.63 -23.97 -4.89
CA PRO A 216 0.48 -24.89 -4.59
C PRO A 216 1.17 -25.50 -5.81
N ASP A 217 0.51 -25.55 -6.98
CA ASP A 217 1.10 -26.02 -8.23
C ASP A 217 1.88 -24.95 -9.01
N GLY A 218 1.96 -23.72 -8.46
CA GLY A 218 2.66 -22.59 -9.06
C GLY A 218 1.88 -21.86 -10.15
N GLN A 219 0.59 -22.15 -10.34
CA GLN A 219 -0.28 -21.42 -11.26
C GLN A 219 -1.13 -20.35 -10.54
N TRP A 220 -1.61 -19.36 -11.29
CA TRP A 220 -2.57 -18.39 -10.76
C TRP A 220 -3.96 -19.03 -10.59
N TYR A 221 -4.51 -18.89 -9.38
CA TYR A 221 -5.91 -19.06 -9.07
C TYR A 221 -6.66 -17.76 -9.34
N TYR A 222 -7.75 -17.86 -10.10
CA TYR A 222 -8.68 -16.77 -10.37
C TYR A 222 -10.00 -17.06 -9.65
N PRO A 223 -10.38 -16.28 -8.63
CA PRO A 223 -11.65 -16.45 -7.96
C PRO A 223 -12.84 -16.36 -8.94
N SER A 224 -13.90 -17.11 -8.66
CA SER A 224 -15.12 -17.08 -9.48
C SER A 224 -15.83 -15.73 -9.40
N SER A 225 -16.42 -15.29 -10.51
CA SER A 225 -17.30 -14.10 -10.55
C SER A 225 -18.73 -14.39 -10.06
N GLY A 226 -19.10 -15.65 -9.88
CA GLY A 226 -20.40 -16.08 -9.34
C GLY A 226 -20.54 -15.91 -7.82
N ILE A 227 -20.06 -14.79 -7.28
CA ILE A 227 -19.99 -14.48 -5.84
C ILE A 227 -20.81 -13.24 -5.50
N SER A 228 -21.09 -13.04 -4.22
CA SER A 228 -21.86 -11.90 -3.73
C SER A 228 -21.04 -10.60 -3.74
N SER A 229 -21.70 -9.47 -4.00
CA SER A 229 -21.12 -8.13 -3.85
C SER A 229 -21.20 -7.60 -2.41
N SER A 230 -21.93 -8.28 -1.51
CA SER A 230 -22.20 -7.79 -0.15
C SER A 230 -21.88 -8.78 0.96
N VAL A 231 -21.61 -10.04 0.62
CA VAL A 231 -21.25 -11.09 1.58
C VAL A 231 -19.92 -11.68 1.12
N PRO A 232 -18.84 -11.53 1.90
CA PRO A 232 -17.56 -12.14 1.58
C PRO A 232 -17.70 -13.65 1.38
N THR A 233 -17.21 -14.14 0.26
CA THR A 233 -17.13 -15.57 -0.05
C THR A 233 -15.72 -16.05 0.26
N VAL A 234 -15.59 -16.99 1.20
CA VAL A 234 -14.29 -17.55 1.61
C VAL A 234 -13.66 -18.30 0.44
N ILE A 235 -12.37 -18.02 0.20
CA ILE A 235 -11.55 -18.79 -0.76
C ILE A 235 -11.20 -20.14 -0.11
N PRO A 236 -11.43 -21.28 -0.78
CA PRO A 236 -11.05 -22.58 -0.22
C PRO A 236 -9.55 -22.66 0.05
N ALA A 237 -9.17 -23.03 1.27
CA ALA A 237 -7.77 -23.02 1.72
C ALA A 237 -6.87 -23.96 0.89
N ASP A 238 -7.40 -25.09 0.43
CA ASP A 238 -6.67 -26.05 -0.41
C ASP A 238 -6.26 -25.50 -1.78
N GLN A 239 -6.87 -24.40 -2.22
CA GLN A 239 -6.51 -23.73 -3.47
C GLN A 239 -5.29 -22.82 -3.31
N ILE A 240 -5.03 -22.26 -2.12
CA ILE A 240 -4.09 -21.13 -1.97
C ILE A 240 -3.08 -21.29 -0.83
N THR A 241 -3.28 -22.26 0.07
CA THR A 241 -2.35 -22.51 1.18
C THR A 241 -1.15 -23.30 0.68
N ILE A 242 0.03 -22.67 0.76
CA ILE A 242 1.31 -23.31 0.42
C ILE A 242 2.08 -23.56 1.72
N PRO A 243 2.23 -24.81 2.17
CA PRO A 243 2.97 -25.11 3.40
C PRO A 243 4.47 -24.85 3.24
N VAL A 244 5.06 -24.17 4.20
CA VAL A 244 6.51 -24.01 4.30
C VAL A 244 7.05 -25.17 5.14
N PRO A 245 7.92 -26.02 4.58
CA PRO A 245 8.54 -27.10 5.34
C PRO A 245 9.38 -26.48 6.46
N GLY A 246 9.38 -27.16 7.61
CA GLY A 246 10.01 -26.71 8.85
C GLY A 246 11.51 -26.41 8.78
N SER A 247 12.10 -26.11 9.94
CA SER A 247 13.43 -25.51 10.09
C SER A 247 14.51 -26.11 9.17
N GLY A 248 15.08 -25.27 8.30
CA GLY A 248 16.21 -25.61 7.43
C GLY A 248 15.86 -26.07 6.01
N GLN A 249 14.57 -26.01 5.61
CA GLN A 249 14.14 -26.20 4.23
C GLN A 249 13.52 -24.92 3.67
N SER A 250 13.80 -24.64 2.39
CA SER A 250 13.22 -23.52 1.65
C SER A 250 12.04 -23.99 0.81
N THR A 251 10.97 -23.19 0.78
CA THR A 251 9.91 -23.35 -0.22
C THR A 251 10.28 -22.55 -1.46
N ASN A 252 10.61 -23.24 -2.55
CA ASN A 252 10.88 -22.59 -3.82
C ASN A 252 9.59 -22.45 -4.62
N LEU A 253 9.29 -21.22 -5.02
CA LEU A 253 8.15 -20.81 -5.79
C LEU A 253 8.63 -20.02 -7.01
N THR A 254 7.72 -19.81 -7.95
CA THR A 254 7.94 -18.92 -9.08
C THR A 254 6.74 -18.01 -9.19
N MET A 255 6.97 -16.71 -9.26
CA MET A 255 5.96 -15.74 -9.62
C MET A 255 5.79 -15.78 -11.15
N PRO A 256 4.68 -16.34 -11.69
CA PRO A 256 4.61 -16.71 -13.10
C PRO A 256 4.69 -15.52 -14.07
N THR A 257 4.05 -14.41 -13.70
CA THR A 257 3.93 -13.20 -14.54
C THR A 257 4.07 -11.95 -13.68
N ASN A 258 4.11 -10.78 -14.32
CA ASN A 258 4.02 -9.50 -13.65
C ASN A 258 2.73 -9.41 -12.80
N VAL A 259 2.87 -8.79 -11.63
CA VAL A 259 1.82 -8.61 -10.62
C VAL A 259 1.99 -7.23 -10.00
N SER A 260 0.90 -6.47 -9.92
CA SER A 260 0.85 -5.19 -9.19
C SER A 260 0.06 -5.34 -7.90
N GLY A 261 0.36 -4.48 -6.91
CA GLY A 261 -0.30 -4.51 -5.59
C GLY A 261 -0.17 -5.90 -4.95
N GLY A 262 1.00 -6.52 -5.09
CA GLY A 262 1.25 -7.88 -4.67
C GLY A 262 1.56 -7.95 -3.18
N ARG A 263 1.11 -9.02 -2.53
CA ARG A 263 1.48 -9.34 -1.15
C ARG A 263 1.89 -10.80 -1.03
N ILE A 264 3.00 -11.04 -0.34
CA ILE A 264 3.42 -12.38 0.10
C ILE A 264 3.14 -12.46 1.60
N TRP A 265 2.10 -13.20 1.96
CA TRP A 265 1.62 -13.36 3.32
C TRP A 265 2.25 -14.60 3.94
N LEU A 266 2.65 -14.50 5.20
CA LEU A 266 3.15 -15.62 5.99
C LEU A 266 2.33 -15.70 7.27
N ALA A 267 1.90 -16.90 7.64
CA ALA A 267 1.11 -17.13 8.83
C ALA A 267 1.56 -18.39 9.56
N GLN A 268 1.63 -18.32 10.88
CA GLN A 268 1.66 -19.50 11.73
C GLN A 268 0.28 -20.18 11.66
N GLY A 269 0.19 -21.39 11.13
CA GLY A 269 -1.11 -22.01 10.85
C GLY A 269 -1.79 -21.39 9.63
N SER A 270 -3.12 -21.34 9.63
CA SER A 270 -3.91 -20.90 8.45
C SER A 270 -4.26 -19.42 8.51
N LEU A 271 -4.40 -18.78 7.35
CA LEU A 271 -4.93 -17.43 7.18
C LEU A 271 -6.10 -17.48 6.21
N GLN A 272 -7.24 -16.91 6.59
CA GLN A 272 -8.46 -16.94 5.78
C GLN A 272 -8.52 -15.72 4.85
N PHE A 273 -8.73 -16.00 3.57
CA PHE A 273 -8.97 -15.01 2.53
C PHE A 273 -10.42 -15.12 2.05
N SER A 274 -11.01 -13.97 1.73
CA SER A 274 -12.36 -13.92 1.14
C SER A 274 -12.39 -12.98 -0.05
N VAL A 275 -13.43 -13.09 -0.87
CA VAL A 275 -13.66 -12.22 -2.02
C VAL A 275 -15.08 -11.67 -2.03
N VAL A 276 -15.24 -10.48 -2.60
CA VAL A 276 -16.53 -9.87 -2.94
C VAL A 276 -16.55 -9.48 -4.41
N LEU A 277 -17.73 -9.42 -5.02
CA LEU A 277 -17.87 -8.94 -6.39
C LEU A 277 -17.78 -7.40 -6.43
N ALA A 278 -16.74 -6.86 -7.05
CA ALA A 278 -16.58 -5.46 -7.38
C ALA A 278 -16.88 -5.17 -8.86
N ALA A 279 -16.85 -3.89 -9.26
CA ALA A 279 -17.17 -3.47 -10.63
C ALA A 279 -16.26 -4.10 -11.71
N THR A 280 -15.01 -4.41 -11.37
CA THR A 280 -14.01 -5.01 -12.27
C THR A 280 -13.90 -6.53 -12.13
N GLY A 281 -14.75 -7.16 -11.31
CA GLY A 281 -14.69 -8.59 -10.99
C GLY A 281 -14.45 -8.84 -9.50
N PRO A 282 -14.07 -10.08 -9.12
CA PRO A 282 -13.73 -10.40 -7.74
C PRO A 282 -12.63 -9.48 -7.19
N ALA A 283 -12.89 -8.91 -6.02
CA ALA A 283 -11.94 -8.13 -5.25
C ALA A 283 -11.63 -8.84 -3.93
N LEU A 284 -10.38 -8.75 -3.50
CA LEU A 284 -9.93 -9.39 -2.27
C LEU A 284 -10.50 -8.64 -1.07
N VAL A 285 -11.07 -9.39 -0.13
CA VAL A 285 -11.24 -8.95 1.25
C VAL A 285 -9.99 -9.41 1.97
N GLU A 286 -9.09 -8.47 2.22
CA GLU A 286 -7.79 -8.74 2.82
C GLU A 286 -7.95 -9.26 4.26
N PRO A 287 -7.05 -10.15 4.70
CA PRO A 287 -6.98 -10.54 6.10
C PRO A 287 -6.83 -9.31 7.01
N SER A 288 -7.59 -9.28 8.11
CA SER A 288 -7.53 -8.26 9.14
C SER A 288 -7.41 -8.90 10.52
N ILE A 289 -6.72 -8.22 11.45
CA ILE A 289 -6.62 -8.63 12.87
C ILE A 289 -7.99 -8.62 13.56
N SER A 290 -8.90 -7.77 13.09
CA SER A 290 -10.30 -7.73 13.55
C SER A 290 -11.22 -8.66 12.75
N GLY A 291 -10.64 -9.49 11.88
CA GLY A 291 -11.36 -10.38 10.99
C GLY A 291 -11.90 -11.65 11.67
N PRO A 292 -12.18 -12.68 10.86
CA PRO A 292 -12.61 -14.00 11.33
C PRO A 292 -11.63 -14.60 12.36
N ALA A 293 -12.12 -15.48 13.23
CA ALA A 293 -11.32 -16.11 14.28
C ALA A 293 -10.11 -16.88 13.74
N GLU A 294 -10.19 -17.38 12.51
CA GLU A 294 -9.09 -18.03 11.78
C GLU A 294 -7.89 -17.09 11.57
N ASN A 295 -8.11 -15.77 11.55
CA ASN A 295 -7.04 -14.77 11.41
C ASN A 295 -6.46 -14.33 12.75
N ALA A 296 -6.95 -14.87 13.88
CA ALA A 296 -6.38 -14.67 15.21
C ALA A 296 -5.14 -15.55 15.43
N THR A 297 -4.18 -15.43 14.51
CA THR A 297 -2.87 -16.09 14.56
C THR A 297 -1.76 -15.05 14.33
N THR A 298 -0.51 -15.45 14.51
CA THR A 298 0.64 -14.63 14.14
C THR A 298 0.86 -14.70 12.63
N TRP A 299 0.71 -13.57 11.96
CA TRP A 299 0.95 -13.45 10.53
C TRP A 299 1.50 -12.06 10.17
N GLY A 300 2.16 -11.96 9.03
CA GLY A 300 2.65 -10.71 8.46
C GLY A 300 2.75 -10.85 6.95
N PHE A 301 3.14 -9.77 6.28
CA PHE A 301 3.30 -9.78 4.83
C PHE A 301 4.40 -8.84 4.38
N VAL A 302 4.92 -9.11 3.18
CA VAL A 302 5.73 -8.16 2.42
C VAL A 302 4.93 -7.70 1.22
N GLU A 303 5.09 -6.45 0.85
CA GLU A 303 4.46 -5.87 -0.32
C GLU A 303 5.43 -5.85 -1.48
N PHE A 304 4.91 -6.00 -2.68
CA PHE A 304 5.72 -5.93 -3.88
C PHE A 304 4.92 -5.50 -5.11
N THR A 305 5.63 -5.01 -6.11
CA THR A 305 5.14 -4.91 -7.49
C THR A 305 6.21 -5.45 -8.41
N TYR A 306 5.85 -6.44 -9.24
CA TYR A 306 6.67 -6.94 -10.33
C TYR A 306 6.06 -6.45 -11.64
N THR A 307 6.73 -5.51 -12.30
CA THR A 307 6.20 -4.79 -13.46
C THR A 307 6.32 -5.61 -14.75
N ALA A 308 5.58 -5.21 -15.79
CA ALA A 308 5.68 -5.81 -17.12
C ALA A 308 7.09 -5.65 -17.75
N ASP A 309 7.81 -4.61 -17.35
CA ASP A 309 9.19 -4.35 -17.79
C ASP A 309 10.23 -5.18 -17.00
N GLY A 310 9.77 -6.05 -16.08
CA GLY A 310 10.63 -6.92 -15.30
C GLY A 310 11.26 -6.25 -14.08
N ILE A 311 10.78 -5.07 -13.67
CA ILE A 311 11.28 -4.37 -12.48
C ILE A 311 10.53 -4.90 -11.26
N ILE A 312 11.23 -5.19 -10.16
CA ILE A 312 10.60 -5.48 -8.87
C ILE A 312 10.88 -4.37 -7.87
N TYR A 313 9.82 -3.99 -7.17
CA TYR A 313 9.81 -3.18 -5.96
C TYR A 313 9.31 -4.08 -4.84
N ALA A 314 9.99 -4.11 -3.70
CA ALA A 314 9.55 -4.88 -2.55
C ALA A 314 9.91 -4.18 -1.24
N ASP A 315 9.05 -4.31 -0.24
CA ASP A 315 9.22 -3.68 1.06
C ASP A 315 8.59 -4.49 2.19
N THR A 316 9.16 -4.31 3.38
CA THR A 316 8.56 -4.74 4.65
C THR A 316 7.69 -3.61 5.16
N THR A 317 6.50 -3.95 5.67
CA THR A 317 5.53 -2.95 6.12
C THR A 317 5.06 -3.22 7.54
N TYR A 318 4.91 -2.12 8.27
CA TYR A 318 4.37 -2.00 9.62
C TYR A 318 3.31 -0.88 9.67
N VAL A 319 2.77 -0.50 8.51
CA VAL A 319 1.73 0.54 8.37
C VAL A 319 0.48 0.15 9.12
N ASP A 320 0.13 -1.14 9.12
CA ASP A 320 -1.05 -1.66 9.81
C ASP A 320 -0.70 -2.18 11.22
N PHE A 321 0.41 -2.93 11.33
CA PHE A 321 0.87 -3.51 12.59
C PHE A 321 2.30 -4.10 12.49
N VAL A 322 2.94 -4.27 13.64
CA VAL A 322 4.12 -5.13 13.82
C VAL A 322 3.68 -6.54 14.26
N SER A 323 4.22 -7.57 13.60
CA SER A 323 3.95 -8.99 13.91
C SER A 323 5.17 -9.87 13.58
N MET A 324 5.06 -10.77 12.60
CA MET A 324 6.16 -11.63 12.15
C MET A 324 7.34 -10.75 11.71
N ASN A 325 8.53 -11.13 12.18
CA ASN A 325 9.75 -10.45 11.78
C ASN A 325 10.19 -10.98 10.40
N LEU A 326 9.90 -10.20 9.35
CA LEU A 326 10.14 -10.59 7.97
C LEU A 326 11.37 -9.85 7.44
N LYS A 327 12.28 -10.61 6.84
CA LYS A 327 13.44 -10.10 6.12
C LYS A 327 13.23 -10.34 4.62
N ILE A 328 13.62 -9.36 3.81
CA ILE A 328 13.64 -9.47 2.35
C ILE A 328 15.09 -9.51 1.88
N THR A 329 15.43 -10.47 1.02
CA THR A 329 16.69 -10.48 0.26
C THR A 329 16.37 -10.48 -1.22
N LEU A 330 16.83 -9.45 -1.94
CA LEU A 330 16.65 -9.32 -3.38
C LEU A 330 18.01 -9.42 -4.06
N THR A 331 18.12 -10.35 -5.00
CA THR A 331 19.29 -10.49 -5.86
C THR A 331 18.92 -10.10 -7.29
N GLY A 332 19.70 -9.19 -7.88
CA GLY A 332 19.56 -8.75 -9.27
C GLY A 332 20.93 -8.60 -9.93
N THR A 333 20.99 -8.65 -11.25
CA THR A 333 22.25 -8.43 -11.99
C THR A 333 22.70 -6.97 -11.91
N ASP A 334 21.75 -6.05 -11.75
CA ASP A 334 21.99 -4.61 -11.62
C ASP A 334 22.41 -4.20 -10.20
N ILE A 335 21.86 -4.84 -9.17
CA ILE A 335 22.07 -4.44 -7.77
C ILE A 335 22.96 -5.38 -6.95
N GLY A 336 23.35 -6.54 -7.49
CA GLY A 336 23.97 -7.60 -6.69
C GLY A 336 22.96 -8.19 -5.72
N THR A 337 23.29 -8.27 -4.43
CA THR A 337 22.34 -8.71 -3.38
C THR A 337 22.12 -7.57 -2.39
N GLN A 338 20.85 -7.20 -2.21
CA GLN A 338 20.41 -6.25 -1.19
C GLN A 338 19.49 -6.93 -0.18
N THR A 339 19.37 -6.33 1.00
CA THR A 339 18.59 -6.89 2.09
C THR A 339 17.89 -5.78 2.87
N THR A 340 16.59 -5.98 3.10
CA THR A 340 15.83 -5.31 4.16
C THR A 340 15.79 -6.28 5.34
N PRO A 341 16.56 -6.00 6.41
CA PRO A 341 16.83 -6.99 7.45
C PRO A 341 15.64 -7.26 8.38
N GLY A 342 14.65 -6.37 8.39
CA GLY A 342 13.53 -6.39 9.32
C GLY A 342 13.94 -5.95 10.74
N LEU A 343 13.12 -6.37 11.70
CA LEU A 343 13.24 -6.00 13.09
C LEU A 343 14.36 -6.76 13.82
N GLN A 344 14.82 -6.18 14.93
CA GLN A 344 15.69 -6.84 15.89
C GLN A 344 14.97 -8.01 16.59
N PRO A 345 15.70 -9.01 17.12
CA PRO A 345 15.09 -10.06 17.93
C PRO A 345 14.31 -9.50 19.12
N ASN A 346 13.15 -10.08 19.42
CA ASN A 346 12.22 -9.64 20.47
C ASN A 346 11.61 -8.24 20.27
N ALA A 347 11.60 -7.70 19.04
CA ALA A 347 11.08 -6.35 18.78
C ALA A 347 9.65 -6.12 19.27
N ILE A 348 8.74 -7.09 19.14
CA ILE A 348 7.36 -6.95 19.67
C ILE A 348 7.38 -6.66 21.18
N GLN A 349 8.18 -7.40 21.95
CA GLN A 349 8.24 -7.21 23.40
C GLN A 349 8.86 -5.86 23.77
N SER A 350 9.94 -5.47 23.08
CA SER A 350 10.58 -4.16 23.28
C SER A 350 9.63 -3.01 22.92
N LEU A 351 8.97 -3.11 21.76
CA LEU A 351 8.02 -2.10 21.28
C LEU A 351 6.88 -1.90 22.28
N CYS A 352 6.31 -2.99 22.81
CA CYS A 352 5.27 -2.88 23.83
C CYS A 352 5.74 -2.24 25.13
N ALA A 353 6.96 -2.54 25.58
CA ALA A 353 7.53 -1.92 26.77
C ALA A 353 7.79 -0.41 26.58
N ASP A 354 8.30 -0.02 25.40
CA ASP A 354 8.59 1.37 25.08
C ASP A 354 7.31 2.19 24.88
N LEU A 355 6.30 1.63 24.21
CA LEU A 355 4.97 2.24 24.10
C LEU A 355 4.30 2.39 25.47
N ALA A 356 4.45 1.41 26.37
CA ALA A 356 3.95 1.53 27.74
C ALA A 356 4.66 2.63 28.54
N SER A 357 5.97 2.79 28.31
CA SER A 357 6.74 3.89 28.90
C SER A 357 6.29 5.25 28.36
N GLN A 358 5.98 5.33 27.06
CA GLN A 358 5.46 6.55 26.45
C GLN A 358 4.06 6.90 26.97
N ALA A 359 3.14 5.92 27.05
CA ALA A 359 1.82 6.10 27.65
C ALA A 359 1.90 6.62 29.09
N SER A 360 2.87 6.14 29.88
CA SER A 360 3.11 6.61 31.24
C SER A 360 3.61 8.07 31.30
N THR A 361 4.19 8.57 30.21
CA THR A 361 4.76 9.92 30.11
C THR A 361 3.71 10.96 29.71
N ASP A 362 2.88 10.65 28.72
CA ASP A 362 1.94 11.61 28.13
C ASP A 362 0.45 11.30 28.38
N GLY A 363 0.14 10.09 28.85
CA GLY A 363 -1.22 9.65 29.18
C GLY A 363 -2.05 9.18 27.97
N TYR A 364 -1.48 9.13 26.77
CA TYR A 364 -2.16 8.62 25.58
C TYR A 364 -2.05 7.08 25.49
N PRO A 365 -2.99 6.39 24.82
CA PRO A 365 -3.14 4.93 24.88
C PRO A 365 -2.11 4.16 24.03
N TRP A 366 -0.84 4.60 24.00
CA TRP A 366 0.24 3.92 23.27
C TRP A 366 0.41 2.46 23.70
N ASN A 367 0.22 2.17 24.99
CA ASN A 367 0.29 0.80 25.53
C ASN A 367 -0.83 -0.11 25.02
N GLU A 368 -1.96 0.46 24.59
CA GLU A 368 -3.13 -0.30 24.12
C GLU A 368 -3.00 -0.73 22.66
N LEU A 369 -1.99 -0.23 21.95
CA LEU A 369 -1.62 -0.72 20.63
C LEU A 369 -1.18 -2.20 20.66
N CYS A 370 -0.69 -2.68 21.81
CA CYS A 370 -0.21 -4.04 21.98
C CYS A 370 -1.34 -5.05 22.14
N VAL A 371 -1.38 -6.03 21.23
CA VAL A 371 -2.31 -7.16 21.27
C VAL A 371 -1.59 -8.38 21.82
N ALA A 372 -2.14 -8.93 22.91
CA ALA A 372 -1.57 -10.06 23.62
C ALA A 372 -2.49 -11.29 23.60
N ASP A 373 -1.88 -12.47 23.69
CA ASP A 373 -2.60 -13.73 23.82
C ASP A 373 -3.26 -13.87 25.20
N ALA A 374 -4.00 -14.96 25.41
CA ALA A 374 -4.67 -15.23 26.68
C ALA A 374 -3.71 -15.36 27.90
N ASN A 375 -2.41 -15.55 27.67
CA ASN A 375 -1.38 -15.60 28.70
C ASN A 375 -0.67 -14.23 28.89
N GLY A 376 -1.10 -13.19 28.18
CA GLY A 376 -0.50 -11.85 28.24
C GLY A 376 0.78 -11.71 27.42
N ARG A 377 1.11 -12.66 26.53
CA ARG A 377 2.26 -12.54 25.64
C ARG A 377 1.88 -11.70 24.41
N PRO A 378 2.55 -10.56 24.15
CA PRO A 378 2.26 -9.76 22.98
C PRO A 378 2.65 -10.52 21.71
N TYR A 379 1.77 -10.50 20.71
CA TYR A 379 2.00 -11.14 19.42
C TYR A 379 1.85 -10.15 18.25
N HIS A 380 0.99 -9.14 18.34
CA HIS A 380 0.91 -8.02 17.39
C HIS A 380 1.00 -6.67 18.12
N VAL A 381 1.45 -5.62 17.42
CA VAL A 381 1.33 -4.22 17.85
C VAL A 381 0.65 -3.45 16.73
N LEU A 382 -0.57 -2.97 16.95
CA LEU A 382 -1.32 -2.20 15.95
C LEU A 382 -0.68 -0.84 15.70
N ALA A 383 -0.71 -0.39 14.46
CA ALA A 383 -0.43 1.00 14.16
C ALA A 383 -1.55 1.91 14.75
N PRO A 384 -1.27 3.19 15.00
CA PRO A 384 -2.25 4.09 15.60
C PRO A 384 -3.55 4.22 14.78
N ALA A 385 -3.47 4.19 13.45
CA ALA A 385 -4.65 4.27 12.57
C ALA A 385 -5.57 3.06 12.78
N ASP A 386 -5.03 1.84 12.74
CA ASP A 386 -5.78 0.59 12.99
C ASP A 386 -6.38 0.51 14.39
N TYR A 387 -5.69 1.07 15.39
CA TYR A 387 -6.25 1.14 16.74
C TYR A 387 -7.41 2.15 16.81
N ILE A 388 -7.30 3.31 16.15
CA ILE A 388 -8.37 4.32 16.09
C ILE A 388 -9.63 3.76 15.41
N ASP A 389 -9.50 2.92 14.38
CA ASP A 389 -10.66 2.26 13.75
C ASP A 389 -11.52 1.44 14.74
N ARG A 390 -10.90 0.96 15.82
CA ARG A 390 -11.54 0.18 16.89
C ARG A 390 -11.95 1.05 18.07
N THR A 391 -11.20 2.12 18.31
CA THR A 391 -11.39 3.07 19.41
C THR A 391 -11.37 4.50 18.83
N PRO A 392 -12.47 4.99 18.24
CA PRO A 392 -12.46 6.23 17.44
C PRO A 392 -12.02 7.50 18.17
N ASP A 393 -12.21 7.56 19.48
CA ASP A 393 -11.81 8.71 20.31
C ASP A 393 -10.35 8.62 20.80
N ALA A 394 -9.63 7.54 20.47
CA ALA A 394 -8.22 7.40 20.80
C ALA A 394 -7.40 8.51 20.12
N PHE A 395 -6.49 9.13 20.88
CA PHE A 395 -5.60 10.19 20.38
C PHE A 395 -6.30 11.43 19.79
N ALA A 396 -7.62 11.62 20.00
CA ALA A 396 -8.41 12.63 19.28
C ALA A 396 -7.80 14.05 19.33
N ASP A 397 -7.19 14.43 20.45
CA ASP A 397 -6.54 15.73 20.67
C ASP A 397 -5.00 15.68 20.64
N TYR A 398 -4.39 14.51 20.41
CA TYR A 398 -2.95 14.28 20.51
C TYR A 398 -2.12 15.25 19.65
N TRP A 399 -2.57 15.47 18.41
CA TRP A 399 -1.89 16.33 17.45
C TRP A 399 -2.33 17.80 17.47
N THR A 400 -3.42 18.14 18.18
CA THR A 400 -4.08 19.46 18.07
C THR A 400 -3.12 20.61 18.32
N SER A 401 -2.36 20.56 19.43
CA SER A 401 -1.41 21.62 19.77
C SER A 401 -0.28 21.79 18.73
N TYR A 402 0.22 20.67 18.18
CA TYR A 402 1.27 20.71 17.15
C TYR A 402 0.73 21.28 15.84
N VAL A 403 -0.46 20.84 15.41
CA VAL A 403 -1.15 21.34 14.22
C VAL A 403 -1.46 22.84 14.33
N ASP A 404 -1.93 23.31 15.49
CA ASP A 404 -2.18 24.72 15.72
C ASP A 404 -0.92 25.57 15.61
N GLN A 405 0.21 25.09 16.14
CA GLN A 405 1.51 25.75 16.02
C GLN A 405 2.01 25.78 14.57
N VAL A 406 1.84 24.68 13.83
CA VAL A 406 2.14 24.60 12.39
C VAL A 406 1.32 25.64 11.61
N TRP A 407 0.01 25.69 11.85
CA TRP A 407 -0.86 26.66 11.17
C TRP A 407 -0.51 28.10 11.50
N SER A 408 -0.24 28.38 12.79
CA SER A 408 0.19 29.71 13.23
C SER A 408 1.50 30.10 12.56
N THR A 409 2.48 29.20 12.53
CA THR A 409 3.80 29.44 11.92
C THR A 409 3.67 29.78 10.45
N TYR A 410 2.95 28.96 9.67
CA TYR A 410 2.84 29.16 8.23
C TYR A 410 1.77 30.16 7.79
N SER A 411 1.14 30.86 8.73
CA SER A 411 0.38 32.10 8.44
C SER A 411 1.30 33.31 8.25
N GLY A 412 2.47 33.29 8.90
CA GLY A 412 3.46 34.37 8.86
C GLY A 412 4.63 34.13 7.91
N GLN A 413 4.83 32.90 7.46
CA GLN A 413 5.88 32.52 6.50
C GLN A 413 5.44 31.38 5.58
N PRO A 414 5.89 31.33 4.32
CA PRO A 414 5.58 30.22 3.44
C PRO A 414 6.22 28.90 3.87
N LEU A 415 5.48 27.81 3.73
CA LEU A 415 5.99 26.44 3.66
C LEU A 415 6.24 26.09 2.19
N ILE A 416 7.43 25.63 1.85
CA ILE A 416 7.78 25.19 0.51
C ILE A 416 7.77 23.67 0.47
N ILE A 417 6.98 23.10 -0.43
CA ILE A 417 6.97 21.67 -0.72
C ILE A 417 7.73 21.44 -2.02
N ASN A 418 8.88 20.77 -1.95
CA ASN A 418 9.50 20.20 -3.15
C ASN A 418 8.67 19.00 -3.58
N SER A 419 7.94 19.11 -4.70
CA SER A 419 7.10 18.03 -5.21
C SER A 419 7.88 16.81 -5.69
N GLN A 420 9.20 16.93 -5.85
CA GLN A 420 10.10 15.94 -6.46
C GLN A 420 9.63 15.48 -7.85
N SER A 421 8.80 16.31 -8.48
CA SER A 421 8.27 16.15 -9.83
C SER A 421 8.75 17.32 -10.66
N GLY A 422 9.57 17.05 -11.69
CA GLY A 422 10.08 18.11 -12.56
C GLY A 422 8.98 18.90 -13.28
N GLN A 423 7.77 18.33 -13.42
CA GLN A 423 6.61 18.99 -14.03
C GLN A 423 5.91 19.96 -13.07
N VAL A 424 5.84 19.64 -11.77
CA VAL A 424 5.12 20.45 -10.77
C VAL A 424 6.06 21.46 -10.10
N GLY A 425 7.33 21.08 -9.90
CA GLY A 425 8.34 21.93 -9.28
C GLY A 425 8.09 22.17 -7.80
N ASN A 426 8.57 23.29 -7.27
CA ASN A 426 8.30 23.68 -5.90
C ASN A 426 6.90 24.27 -5.77
N ILE A 427 6.24 23.98 -4.66
CA ILE A 427 4.88 24.43 -4.34
C ILE A 427 4.97 25.31 -3.10
N SER A 428 4.47 26.54 -3.20
CA SER A 428 4.43 27.48 -2.08
C SER A 428 3.09 27.38 -1.36
N CYS A 429 3.14 27.11 -0.07
CA CYS A 429 1.98 26.94 0.80
C CYS A 429 1.95 28.05 1.86
N THR A 430 0.79 28.66 2.07
CA THR A 430 0.59 29.68 3.11
C THR A 430 -0.78 29.54 3.74
N VAL A 431 -0.84 29.70 5.06
CA VAL A 431 -2.10 29.63 5.79
C VAL A 431 -2.84 30.96 5.67
N GLY A 432 -4.09 30.88 5.22
CA GLY A 432 -5.03 32.00 5.20
C GLY A 432 -6.34 31.57 5.84
N GLY A 433 -6.70 32.20 6.97
CA GLY A 433 -7.81 31.72 7.79
C GLY A 433 -7.52 30.31 8.31
N ASP A 434 -8.44 29.37 8.08
CA ASP A 434 -8.31 27.98 8.54
C ASP A 434 -7.66 27.04 7.51
N LEU A 435 -7.33 27.54 6.31
CA LEU A 435 -6.83 26.72 5.21
C LEU A 435 -5.36 27.00 4.91
N LEU A 436 -4.58 25.94 4.73
CA LEU A 436 -3.29 25.99 4.06
C LEU A 436 -3.53 25.97 2.55
N THR A 437 -3.24 27.05 1.86
CA THR A 437 -3.35 27.15 0.39
C THR A 437 -1.98 26.93 -0.24
N CYS A 438 -1.87 25.91 -1.08
CA CYS A 438 -0.65 25.55 -1.80
C CYS A 438 -0.80 25.86 -3.28
N THR A 439 0.16 26.59 -3.85
CA THR A 439 0.15 27.01 -5.26
C THR A 439 1.48 26.66 -5.91
N ALA A 440 1.43 25.94 -7.03
CA ALA A 440 2.59 25.66 -7.86
C ALA A 440 2.89 26.87 -8.78
N ASP A 441 4.11 26.93 -9.32
CA ASP A 441 4.53 28.01 -10.22
C ASP A 441 3.66 28.12 -11.49
N SER A 442 3.02 27.03 -11.90
CA SER A 442 2.06 26.99 -13.01
C SER A 442 0.74 27.71 -12.71
N GLY A 443 0.47 28.06 -11.45
CA GLY A 443 -0.78 28.63 -10.96
C GLY A 443 -1.82 27.60 -10.50
N SER A 444 -1.58 26.30 -10.73
CA SER A 444 -2.39 25.23 -10.12
C SER A 444 -2.32 25.32 -8.60
N SER A 445 -3.42 25.03 -7.93
CA SER A 445 -3.49 25.12 -6.46
C SER A 445 -4.32 24.00 -5.83
N GLY A 446 -4.11 23.84 -4.52
CA GLY A 446 -4.87 22.95 -3.64
C GLY A 446 -4.95 23.56 -2.25
N THR A 447 -5.99 23.20 -1.50
CA THR A 447 -6.21 23.70 -0.13
C THR A 447 -6.35 22.55 0.85
N PHE A 448 -5.83 22.74 2.06
CA PHE A 448 -5.84 21.74 3.12
C PHE A 448 -6.39 22.36 4.41
N ALA A 449 -7.39 21.71 4.99
CA ALA A 449 -7.83 22.02 6.35
C ALA A 449 -6.80 21.51 7.37
N LYS A 450 -6.91 21.94 8.63
CA LYS A 450 -6.15 21.36 9.74
C LYS A 450 -6.42 19.85 9.82
N PRO A 451 -5.40 18.98 9.77
CA PRO A 451 -5.59 17.55 9.94
C PRO A 451 -5.87 17.20 11.40
N SER A 452 -6.72 16.21 11.61
CA SER A 452 -6.93 15.51 12.88
C SER A 452 -5.84 14.45 13.13
N ALA A 453 -5.89 13.80 14.30
CA ALA A 453 -5.01 12.68 14.58
C ALA A 453 -5.22 11.50 13.63
N THR A 454 -6.47 11.16 13.32
CA THR A 454 -6.83 10.13 12.34
C THR A 454 -6.26 10.46 10.96
N ASP A 455 -6.36 11.72 10.53
CA ASP A 455 -5.80 12.15 9.24
C ASP A 455 -4.28 11.95 9.22
N ILE A 456 -3.56 12.40 10.27
CA ILE A 456 -2.10 12.28 10.34
C ILE A 456 -1.66 10.81 10.36
N PHE A 457 -2.23 9.98 11.22
CA PHE A 457 -1.78 8.59 11.34
C PHE A 457 -2.13 7.74 10.11
N SER A 458 -3.29 7.99 9.49
CA SER A 458 -3.76 7.19 8.34
C SER A 458 -3.29 7.71 6.99
N CYS A 459 -2.86 8.98 6.92
CA CYS A 459 -2.56 9.70 5.67
C CYS A 459 -3.65 9.63 4.58
N SER A 460 -4.90 9.29 4.91
CA SER A 460 -5.91 8.95 3.91
C SER A 460 -7.29 9.55 4.16
N THR A 461 -7.48 10.24 5.28
CA THR A 461 -8.73 10.93 5.62
C THR A 461 -8.58 12.45 5.63
N GLY A 462 -9.72 13.15 5.73
CA GLY A 462 -9.76 14.61 5.87
C GLY A 462 -8.99 15.34 4.75
N PRO A 463 -8.00 16.20 5.07
CA PRO A 463 -7.23 16.94 4.08
C PRO A 463 -6.29 16.07 3.24
N PHE A 464 -6.14 14.77 3.55
CA PHE A 464 -5.25 13.84 2.85
C PHE A 464 -5.99 12.87 1.92
N VAL A 465 -7.30 13.02 1.73
CA VAL A 465 -8.05 12.25 0.73
C VAL A 465 -7.56 12.61 -0.67
N LEU A 466 -7.12 11.61 -1.43
CA LEU A 466 -6.82 11.69 -2.85
C LEU A 466 -7.82 10.84 -3.64
N ASP A 467 -8.80 11.48 -4.26
CA ASP A 467 -9.75 10.84 -5.16
C ASP A 467 -9.52 11.24 -6.63
N SER A 468 -10.38 10.79 -7.54
CA SER A 468 -10.26 11.09 -8.97
C SER A 468 -10.38 12.59 -9.32
N SER A 469 -10.77 13.43 -8.38
CA SER A 469 -10.86 14.90 -8.52
C SER A 469 -9.68 15.66 -7.92
N ALA A 470 -8.77 14.95 -7.23
CA ALA A 470 -7.58 15.56 -6.65
C ALA A 470 -6.71 16.24 -7.73
N THR A 471 -6.23 17.45 -7.44
CA THR A 471 -5.33 18.16 -8.35
C THR A 471 -3.92 17.59 -8.29
N ASP A 472 -3.09 17.83 -9.32
CA ASP A 472 -1.67 17.46 -9.30
C ASP A 472 -0.93 18.08 -8.11
N VAL A 473 -1.37 19.27 -7.65
CA VAL A 473 -0.83 19.92 -6.44
C VAL A 473 -1.22 19.14 -5.19
N GLN A 474 -2.46 18.67 -5.08
CA GLN A 474 -2.87 17.84 -3.94
C GLN A 474 -2.11 16.51 -3.94
N ALA A 475 -2.03 15.83 -5.09
CA ALA A 475 -1.28 14.59 -5.23
C ALA A 475 0.21 14.75 -4.89
N ALA A 476 0.80 15.91 -5.20
CA ALA A 476 2.18 16.22 -4.84
C ALA A 476 2.36 16.58 -3.36
N VAL A 477 1.43 17.33 -2.76
CA VAL A 477 1.56 17.86 -1.39
C VAL A 477 1.22 16.81 -0.33
N VAL A 478 0.16 16.01 -0.52
CA VAL A 478 -0.35 15.08 0.51
C VAL A 478 0.74 14.15 1.07
N PRO A 479 1.55 13.45 0.24
CA PRO A 479 2.59 12.56 0.76
C PRO A 479 3.58 13.28 1.69
N ARG A 480 4.04 14.46 1.25
CA ARG A 480 5.07 15.25 1.93
C ARG A 480 4.57 15.90 3.20
N LEU A 481 3.34 16.42 3.14
CA LEU A 481 2.71 17.01 4.31
C LEU A 481 2.41 15.94 5.37
N CYS A 482 1.89 14.77 4.98
CA CYS A 482 1.64 13.68 5.93
C CYS A 482 2.94 13.15 6.57
N ALA A 483 3.99 12.94 5.76
CA ALA A 483 5.29 12.50 6.26
C ALA A 483 5.89 13.53 7.24
N ALA A 484 5.79 14.82 6.92
CA ALA A 484 6.28 15.89 7.78
C ALA A 484 5.54 15.97 9.12
N PHE A 485 4.23 15.68 9.15
CA PHE A 485 3.47 15.55 10.41
C PHE A 485 3.90 14.33 11.21
N ASN A 486 3.90 13.14 10.61
CA ASN A 486 4.26 11.90 11.31
C ASN A 486 5.67 11.98 11.94
N ARG A 487 6.62 12.53 11.18
CA ARG A 487 8.02 12.74 11.62
C ARG A 487 8.21 14.02 12.43
N SER A 488 7.17 14.82 12.60
CA SER A 488 7.15 16.08 13.35
C SER A 488 8.23 17.10 12.91
N THR A 489 8.47 17.22 11.61
CA THR A 489 9.57 18.03 11.03
C THR A 489 9.21 19.49 10.75
N LEU A 490 7.91 19.83 10.66
CA LEU A 490 7.44 21.14 10.21
C LEU A 490 7.92 22.30 11.09
N LEU A 491 8.05 22.07 12.40
CA LEU A 491 8.49 23.09 13.36
C LEU A 491 9.99 23.03 13.70
N LEU A 492 10.75 22.15 13.05
CA LEU A 492 12.20 22.10 13.22
C LEU A 492 12.89 23.18 12.39
N ASP A 493 14.14 23.50 12.73
CA ASP A 493 14.97 24.39 11.92
C ASP A 493 15.10 23.83 10.49
N GLY A 494 14.73 24.65 9.48
CA GLY A 494 14.65 24.22 8.07
C GLY A 494 13.33 23.54 7.69
N GLY A 495 12.45 23.24 8.65
CA GLY A 495 11.16 22.57 8.44
C GLY A 495 10.17 23.31 7.53
N ASN A 496 10.44 24.58 7.20
CA ASN A 496 9.69 25.33 6.19
C ASN A 496 10.00 24.91 4.74
N VAL A 497 10.91 23.96 4.52
CA VAL A 497 11.14 23.30 3.23
C VAL A 497 11.00 21.79 3.43
N GLN A 498 10.03 21.17 2.77
CA GLN A 498 9.76 19.73 2.90
C GLN A 498 9.87 19.02 1.55
N PRO A 499 10.43 17.79 1.50
CA PRO A 499 11.10 17.11 2.60
C PRO A 499 12.55 17.59 2.85
N ASP A 500 13.11 18.43 1.97
CA ASP A 500 14.57 18.65 1.90
C ASP A 500 15.20 19.49 3.03
N GLY A 501 14.39 20.23 3.79
CA GLY A 501 14.90 21.17 4.79
C GLY A 501 15.35 20.52 6.10
N VAL A 502 14.97 19.26 6.34
CA VAL A 502 15.27 18.53 7.59
C VAL A 502 15.84 17.16 7.25
N SER A 503 17.06 16.90 7.73
CA SER A 503 17.71 15.59 7.60
C SER A 503 16.93 14.51 8.36
N SER A 504 16.94 13.30 7.82
CA SER A 504 16.33 12.12 8.44
C SER A 504 16.84 11.83 9.86
N SER A 505 18.07 12.22 10.18
CA SER A 505 18.64 12.15 11.54
C SER A 505 17.90 12.98 12.60
N SER A 506 17.08 13.95 12.17
CA SER A 506 16.29 14.83 13.05
C SER A 506 14.82 14.41 13.16
N TYR A 507 14.39 13.36 12.47
CA TYR A 507 13.02 12.87 12.54
C TYR A 507 12.63 12.48 13.96
N TYR A 508 11.36 12.70 14.28
CA TYR A 508 10.78 12.41 15.59
C TYR A 508 11.44 13.17 16.77
N GLY A 509 12.04 14.32 16.47
CA GLY A 509 12.74 15.18 17.41
C GLY A 509 11.83 16.12 18.23
N ALA A 510 10.56 16.27 17.85
CA ALA A 510 9.59 17.07 18.61
C ALA A 510 8.96 16.28 19.76
N GLN A 511 8.34 16.99 20.71
CA GLN A 511 7.62 16.36 21.82
C GLN A 511 6.37 15.57 21.35
N THR A 512 5.56 16.17 20.47
CA THR A 512 4.45 15.49 19.80
C THR A 512 4.98 14.91 18.49
N THR A 513 4.93 13.58 18.38
CA THR A 513 5.41 12.85 17.20
C THR A 513 4.68 11.52 17.03
N ASN A 514 4.83 10.82 15.91
CA ASN A 514 4.34 9.44 15.79
C ASN A 514 5.28 8.50 16.57
N TRP A 515 4.97 8.25 17.85
CA TRP A 515 5.80 7.42 18.72
C TRP A 515 5.85 5.95 18.28
N TYR A 516 4.76 5.41 17.72
CA TYR A 516 4.77 4.10 17.12
C TYR A 516 5.83 4.01 16.01
N SER A 517 5.77 4.90 15.02
CA SER A 517 6.72 4.89 13.91
C SER A 517 8.16 5.12 14.37
N LYS A 518 8.39 6.08 15.27
CA LYS A 518 9.71 6.30 15.88
C LYS A 518 10.32 5.03 16.49
N LEU A 519 9.53 4.31 17.30
CA LEU A 519 10.00 3.12 18.01
C LEU A 519 10.19 1.94 17.05
N VAL A 520 9.34 1.79 16.03
CA VAL A 520 9.52 0.79 14.97
C VAL A 520 10.86 1.01 14.27
N HIS A 521 11.19 2.22 13.82
CA HIS A 521 12.51 2.49 13.21
C HIS A 521 13.67 2.24 14.18
N GLN A 522 13.53 2.49 15.48
CA GLN A 522 14.59 2.19 16.45
C GLN A 522 14.84 0.68 16.61
N LEU A 523 13.82 -0.13 16.37
CA LEU A 523 13.86 -1.59 16.47
C LEU A 523 14.17 -2.26 15.13
N GLU A 524 14.09 -1.57 14.01
CA GLU A 524 14.61 -2.02 12.73
C GLU A 524 16.14 -2.18 12.79
N VAL A 525 16.69 -3.28 12.24
CA VAL A 525 18.13 -3.56 12.31
C VAL A 525 18.97 -2.50 11.61
N ASN A 526 18.47 -1.91 10.52
CA ASN A 526 19.11 -0.83 9.78
C ASN A 526 18.36 0.51 9.91
N GLY A 527 17.34 0.60 10.75
CA GLY A 527 16.51 1.79 10.91
C GLY A 527 15.43 2.00 9.84
N ARG A 528 15.22 1.06 8.91
CA ARG A 528 14.40 1.27 7.71
C ARG A 528 13.32 0.20 7.52
N GLY A 529 12.06 0.63 7.46
CA GLY A 529 10.86 -0.17 7.22
C GLY A 529 9.64 0.76 7.22
N TYR A 530 8.61 0.47 6.43
CA TYR A 530 7.42 1.33 6.33
C TYR A 530 6.63 1.34 7.64
N ALA A 531 6.63 2.44 8.39
CA ALA A 531 5.89 2.55 9.65
C ALA A 531 4.65 3.47 9.59
N PHE A 532 4.42 4.12 8.44
CA PHE A 532 3.21 4.85 8.06
C PHE A 532 3.14 5.00 6.52
N PRO A 533 2.00 5.34 5.90
CA PRO A 533 1.82 5.18 4.44
C PRO A 533 2.78 5.93 3.51
N TYR A 534 3.37 7.04 3.98
CA TYR A 534 4.27 7.90 3.19
C TYR A 534 5.69 7.97 3.76
N ASP A 535 6.13 6.88 4.38
CA ASP A 535 7.48 6.77 4.96
C ASP A 535 8.60 6.68 3.90
N ASP A 536 8.23 6.56 2.62
CA ASP A 536 9.14 6.64 1.49
C ASP A 536 9.52 8.07 1.08
N VAL A 537 8.77 9.08 1.52
CA VAL A 537 9.12 10.48 1.29
C VAL A 537 10.50 10.74 1.88
N THR A 538 11.45 11.12 1.05
CA THR A 538 12.87 11.26 1.45
C THR A 538 13.43 12.54 0.83
N PRO A 539 14.31 13.28 1.52
CA PRO A 539 15.03 14.40 0.93
C PRO A 539 15.78 14.01 -0.35
N ASP A 540 15.81 14.89 -1.36
CA ASP A 540 16.47 14.61 -2.64
C ASP A 540 17.99 14.33 -2.47
N ASN A 541 18.60 14.92 -1.46
CA ASN A 541 20.01 14.71 -1.12
C ASN A 541 20.26 13.49 -0.21
N GLU A 542 19.22 12.80 0.24
CA GLU A 542 19.29 11.64 1.14
C GLU A 542 18.56 10.41 0.55
N MET A 543 18.39 10.32 -0.78
CA MET A 543 17.66 9.19 -1.41
C MET A 543 18.21 7.80 -1.05
N SER A 544 19.51 7.68 -0.73
CA SER A 544 20.11 6.43 -0.23
C SER A 544 19.72 6.06 1.20
N GLU A 545 19.12 7.00 1.94
CA GLU A 545 18.64 6.92 3.31
C GLU A 545 17.11 6.80 3.38
N ASN A 546 16.46 6.37 2.30
CA ASN A 546 15.01 6.18 2.31
C ASN A 546 14.57 5.25 3.47
N MET A 547 13.70 5.79 4.33
CA MET A 547 13.33 5.15 5.60
C MET A 547 12.29 4.04 5.45
N SER A 548 11.65 3.91 4.28
CA SER A 548 10.69 2.83 4.00
C SER A 548 11.32 1.44 3.94
N GLY A 549 12.64 1.33 3.72
CA GLY A 549 13.30 0.04 3.52
C GLY A 549 12.97 -0.64 2.19
N THR A 550 12.37 0.10 1.24
CA THR A 550 12.07 -0.40 -0.11
C THR A 550 13.36 -0.77 -0.87
N ILE A 551 13.37 -1.96 -1.47
CA ILE A 551 14.44 -2.41 -2.37
C ILE A 551 13.90 -2.59 -3.77
N VAL A 552 14.73 -2.23 -4.77
CA VAL A 552 14.33 -2.20 -6.18
C VAL A 552 15.40 -2.87 -7.04
N SER A 553 14.98 -3.68 -8.01
CA SER A 553 15.86 -4.22 -9.05
C SER A 553 15.16 -4.15 -10.41
N THR A 554 15.89 -3.65 -11.41
CA THR A 554 15.49 -3.58 -12.81
C THR A 554 15.86 -4.82 -13.62
N ASP A 555 16.72 -5.69 -13.08
CA ASP A 555 17.01 -7.03 -13.62
C ASP A 555 17.10 -8.08 -12.49
N PRO A 556 15.96 -8.40 -11.84
CA PRO A 556 15.92 -9.29 -10.69
C PRO A 556 16.16 -10.75 -11.09
N LYS A 557 16.87 -11.47 -10.22
CA LYS A 557 17.17 -12.91 -10.36
C LYS A 557 16.46 -13.75 -9.31
N SER A 558 16.28 -13.25 -8.10
CA SER A 558 15.54 -13.95 -7.05
C SER A 558 15.09 -13.02 -5.94
N LEU A 559 13.91 -13.30 -5.39
CA LEU A 559 13.39 -12.73 -4.15
C LEU A 559 13.36 -13.82 -3.06
N ILE A 560 13.88 -13.53 -1.88
CA ILE A 560 13.86 -14.45 -0.74
C ILE A 560 13.22 -13.75 0.44
N ILE A 561 12.20 -14.38 1.03
CA ILE A 561 11.57 -13.93 2.27
C ILE A 561 12.02 -14.86 3.39
N THR A 562 12.64 -14.31 4.42
CA THR A 562 13.08 -15.07 5.60
C THR A 562 12.25 -14.68 6.80
N ILE A 563 11.72 -15.66 7.53
CA ILE A 563 11.13 -15.45 8.86
C ILE A 563 12.26 -15.50 9.88
N SER A 564 12.56 -14.35 10.46
CA SER A 564 13.55 -14.19 11.53
C SER A 564 12.92 -14.50 12.89
N SER A 565 13.71 -15.08 13.79
CA SER A 565 13.32 -15.44 15.16
C SER A 565 13.14 -14.24 16.07
#